data_AF-A0A8T2IHN1-F1
#
_entry.id   AF-A0A8T2IHN1-F1
#
_cell.length_a   1.000
_cell.length_b   1.000
_cell.length_c   1.000
_cell.angle_alpha   90.00
_cell.angle_beta   90.00
_cell.angle_gamma   90.00
#
_symmetry.space_group_name_H-M   'P 1'
#
loop_
_entity.id
_entity.type
_entity.pdbx_description
1 polymer ?
#
loop_
_entity_poly.entity_id
_entity_poly.type
_entity_poly.pdbx_seq_one_letter_code
_entity_poly.pdbx_strand_id
1 'polypeptide(L)'
;CRGTGGGGSGCRGTGCGGTGCRDTGCGGTGCRGTVCGGSGCRGTVCGGSGCRGTVCGGSGCRGTGCGGSGCRGTVCGGTGCRCGGTGCRGTVCGGSGCRGTGCGGSGCRGTGCGGSGCRGTVCGGTGCRDTGCGGTGCRGTVCGGSGCRGTVCGGTGCRDTGCGGTGCRGTVCGGSGCRGTVCGGSGCRGTGGEFLCGGSGCRGTGCGGSGCRGTGCGGSGCRGCGGSGCRGTVCGGTGCRDTGCGGTGCRGTVCGGSGCRGTGCG
;
A
#
# COMPACT_ATOMS: atom_id res chain seq x y z
N CYS A 1 1.13 6.07 59.43
CA CYS A 1 0.35 4.84 59.67
C CYS A 1 1.27 3.62 59.55
N ARG A 2 1.37 2.80 60.60
CA ARG A 2 1.94 1.44 60.56
C ARG A 2 0.78 0.45 60.77
N GLY A 3 0.56 -0.49 59.84
CA GLY A 3 -0.51 -1.48 59.93
C GLY A 3 -1.30 -1.67 58.62
N THR A 4 -2.07 -2.76 58.54
CA THR A 4 -2.99 -3.08 57.43
C THR A 4 -4.11 -2.03 57.33
N GLY A 5 -4.34 -1.47 56.14
CA GLY A 5 -5.55 -0.68 55.86
C GLY A 5 -5.55 0.81 56.27
N GLY A 6 -4.39 1.43 56.51
CA GLY A 6 -4.31 2.83 56.94
C GLY A 6 -4.23 3.86 55.80
N GLY A 7 -5.15 4.84 55.79
CA GLY A 7 -5.08 6.05 54.95
C GLY A 7 -4.20 7.15 55.56
N GLY A 8 -3.42 7.89 54.77
CA GLY A 8 -2.63 9.04 55.22
C GLY A 8 -1.31 9.28 54.47
N SER A 9 -0.55 10.29 54.90
CA SER A 9 0.78 10.61 54.37
C SER A 9 1.83 9.62 54.92
N GLY A 10 2.68 9.05 54.05
CA GLY A 10 3.85 8.27 54.47
C GLY A 10 3.55 6.93 55.14
N CYS A 11 2.43 6.28 54.80
CA CYS A 11 2.05 4.98 55.34
C CYS A 11 3.03 3.86 54.94
N ARG A 12 3.28 2.93 55.89
CA ARG A 12 3.99 1.65 55.69
C ARG A 12 3.18 0.52 56.34
N GLY A 13 2.57 -0.34 55.54
CA GLY A 13 1.80 -1.54 55.91
C GLY A 13 1.02 -2.13 54.71
N THR A 14 0.57 -3.37 54.79
CA THR A 14 -0.18 -4.01 53.70
C THR A 14 -1.50 -3.28 53.36
N GLY A 15 -1.60 -2.73 52.14
CA GLY A 15 -2.83 -2.07 51.66
C GLY A 15 -3.02 -0.66 52.20
N CYS A 16 -2.11 0.26 51.91
CA CYS A 16 -2.20 1.65 52.36
C CYS A 16 -2.67 2.62 51.26
N GLY A 17 -3.35 3.70 51.66
CA GLY A 17 -3.86 4.74 50.76
C GLY A 17 -3.35 6.13 51.13
N GLY A 18 -3.03 6.98 50.16
CA GLY A 18 -2.63 8.36 50.37
C GLY A 18 -1.31 8.78 49.70
N THR A 19 -0.72 9.86 50.19
CA THR A 19 0.51 10.46 49.65
C THR A 19 1.76 9.75 50.16
N GLY A 20 2.63 9.29 49.25
CA GLY A 20 3.95 8.75 49.60
C GLY A 20 3.94 7.36 50.25
N CYS A 21 2.87 6.60 50.05
CA CYS A 21 2.73 5.20 50.48
C CYS A 21 3.83 4.27 49.94
N ARG A 22 4.36 3.35 50.77
CA ARG A 22 5.39 2.39 50.35
C ARG A 22 5.09 0.95 50.79
N ASP A 23 4.36 0.19 49.96
CA ASP A 23 3.83 -1.12 50.34
C ASP A 23 3.55 -2.07 49.18
N THR A 24 3.33 -3.36 49.46
CA THR A 24 2.99 -4.39 48.47
C THR A 24 1.79 -3.97 47.60
N GLY A 25 0.75 -3.42 48.23
CA GLY A 25 -0.40 -2.79 47.57
C GLY A 25 -0.59 -1.37 48.08
N CYS A 26 -0.59 -0.37 47.20
CA CYS A 26 -0.79 1.03 47.61
C CYS A 26 -1.54 1.89 46.57
N GLY A 27 -2.36 2.83 47.05
CA GLY A 27 -3.14 3.74 46.20
C GLY A 27 -2.95 5.22 46.58
N GLY A 28 -2.89 6.13 45.61
CA GLY A 28 -2.76 7.57 45.84
C GLY A 28 -1.60 8.23 45.08
N THR A 29 -1.07 9.31 45.64
CA THR A 29 -0.06 10.15 44.97
C THR A 29 1.35 9.75 45.42
N GLY A 30 2.24 9.46 44.48
CA GLY A 30 3.65 9.14 44.77
C GLY A 30 3.87 7.78 45.45
N CYS A 31 2.97 6.82 45.23
CA CYS A 31 3.05 5.50 45.86
C CYS A 31 4.16 4.63 45.25
N ARG A 32 4.78 3.77 46.07
CA ARG A 32 5.79 2.79 45.62
C ARG A 32 5.46 1.39 46.14
N GLY A 33 5.28 0.43 45.25
CA GLY A 33 4.83 -0.92 45.64
C GLY A 33 5.02 -1.99 44.59
N THR A 34 4.63 -3.23 44.87
CA THR A 34 4.54 -4.26 43.81
C THR A 34 3.32 -4.04 42.92
N VAL A 35 2.18 -3.69 43.53
CA VAL A 35 0.95 -3.26 42.85
C VAL A 35 0.57 -1.87 43.35
N CYS A 36 0.43 -0.88 42.46
CA CYS A 36 0.09 0.48 42.88
C CYS A 36 -0.82 1.24 41.91
N GLY A 37 -1.67 2.12 42.45
CA GLY A 37 -2.64 2.90 41.67
C GLY A 37 -2.64 4.39 42.03
N GLY A 38 -2.82 5.28 41.05
CA GLY A 38 -2.90 6.73 41.26
C GLY A 38 -1.84 7.52 40.50
N SER A 39 -1.48 8.70 41.02
CA SER A 39 -0.61 9.65 40.32
C SER A 39 0.85 9.48 40.73
N GLY A 40 1.76 9.32 39.76
CA GLY A 40 3.21 9.22 40.02
C GLY A 40 3.64 7.92 40.70
N CYS A 41 2.89 6.83 40.50
CA CYS A 41 3.19 5.54 41.15
C CYS A 41 4.39 4.82 40.53
N ARG A 42 5.17 4.10 41.35
CA ARG A 42 6.30 3.27 40.91
C ARG A 42 6.18 1.84 41.43
N GLY A 43 5.99 0.87 40.54
CA GLY A 43 5.85 -0.52 40.95
C GLY A 43 6.01 -1.56 39.86
N THR A 44 5.84 -2.84 40.17
CA THR A 44 5.91 -3.91 39.18
C THR A 44 4.70 -3.86 38.24
N VAL A 45 3.52 -3.68 38.82
CA VAL A 45 2.25 -3.40 38.15
C VAL A 45 1.72 -2.07 38.66
N CYS A 46 1.42 -1.12 37.76
CA CYS A 46 0.92 0.19 38.18
C CYS A 46 -0.14 0.80 37.25
N GLY A 47 -1.10 1.53 37.81
CA GLY A 47 -2.20 2.17 37.08
C GLY A 47 -2.38 3.64 37.46
N GLY A 48 -2.69 4.50 36.49
CA GLY A 48 -2.95 5.93 36.71
C GLY A 48 -2.04 6.86 35.91
N SER A 49 -1.90 8.11 36.35
CA SER A 49 -1.18 9.15 35.62
C SER A 49 0.30 9.18 36.02
N GLY A 50 1.23 9.10 35.06
CA GLY A 50 2.66 9.23 35.29
C GLY A 50 3.31 8.00 35.96
N CYS A 51 2.73 6.81 35.77
CA CYS A 51 3.22 5.59 36.41
C CYS A 51 4.49 5.02 35.77
N ARG A 52 5.37 4.41 36.57
CA ARG A 52 6.59 3.73 36.11
C ARG A 52 6.67 2.31 36.64
N GLY A 53 6.68 1.32 35.74
CA GLY A 53 6.70 -0.09 36.15
C GLY A 53 7.03 -1.09 35.06
N THR A 54 6.97 -2.38 35.37
CA THR A 54 7.17 -3.44 34.37
C THR A 54 5.95 -3.52 33.46
N VAL A 55 4.75 -3.50 34.07
CA VAL A 55 3.45 -3.37 33.41
C VAL A 55 2.77 -2.11 33.94
N CYS A 56 2.34 -1.21 33.06
CA CYS A 56 1.70 0.04 33.47
C CYS A 56 0.52 0.47 32.57
N GLY A 57 -0.50 1.08 33.17
CA GLY A 57 -1.70 1.53 32.47
C GLY A 57 -2.11 2.95 32.86
N GLY A 58 -2.54 3.77 31.89
CA GLY A 58 -2.99 5.14 32.11
C GLY A 58 -2.25 6.18 31.27
N SER A 59 -2.28 7.44 31.69
CA SER A 59 -1.68 8.56 30.97
C SER A 59 -0.21 8.75 31.33
N GLY A 60 0.67 8.87 30.34
CA GLY A 60 2.10 9.17 30.55
C GLY A 60 2.90 8.03 31.20
N CYS A 61 2.50 6.77 30.98
CA CYS A 61 3.14 5.61 31.62
C CYS A 61 4.47 5.20 30.95
N ARG A 62 5.39 4.65 31.75
CA ARG A 62 6.70 4.18 31.29
C ARG A 62 7.01 2.78 31.81
N GLY A 63 7.21 1.82 30.92
CA GLY A 63 7.45 0.42 31.33
C GLY A 63 7.85 -0.53 30.20
N THR A 64 7.99 -1.83 30.51
CA THR A 64 8.26 -2.85 29.49
C THR A 64 7.00 -3.08 28.64
N GLY A 65 5.86 -3.25 29.31
CA GLY A 65 4.52 -3.21 28.74
C GLY A 65 3.77 -1.98 29.26
N CYS A 66 3.19 -1.19 28.37
CA CYS A 66 2.47 0.02 28.77
C CYS A 66 1.24 0.29 27.89
N GLY A 67 0.13 0.72 28.51
CA GLY A 67 -1.14 0.99 27.83
C GLY A 67 -1.79 2.31 28.24
N GLY A 68 -2.43 2.99 27.29
CA GLY A 68 -3.06 4.31 27.50
C GLY A 68 -2.48 5.40 26.58
N SER A 69 -2.61 6.66 26.99
CA SER A 69 -2.15 7.82 26.22
C SER A 69 -0.72 8.22 26.58
N GLY A 70 0.13 8.50 25.58
CA GLY A 70 1.50 8.98 25.80
C GLY A 70 2.43 7.95 26.44
N CYS A 71 2.23 6.66 26.19
CA CYS A 71 3.02 5.59 26.79
C CYS A 71 4.38 5.37 26.09
N ARG A 72 5.40 4.99 26.87
CA ARG A 72 6.74 4.65 26.36
C ARG A 72 7.25 3.33 26.94
N GLY A 73 7.56 2.38 26.07
CA GLY A 73 7.98 1.03 26.46
C GLY A 73 8.43 0.14 25.32
N THR A 74 8.75 -1.13 25.61
CA THR A 74 9.14 -2.10 24.57
C THR A 74 7.91 -2.51 23.76
N VAL A 75 6.81 -2.79 24.46
CA VAL A 75 5.48 -3.05 23.91
C VAL A 75 4.55 -1.97 24.41
N CYS A 76 3.99 -1.20 23.49
CA CYS A 76 3.04 -0.13 23.81
C CYS A 76 1.67 -0.44 23.21
N GLY A 77 0.69 -0.68 24.06
CA GLY A 77 -0.71 -0.95 23.75
C GLY A 77 -1.48 -1.19 25.06
N GLY A 78 -2.75 -0.76 25.17
CA GLY A 78 -3.55 -0.93 26.41
C GLY A 78 -4.75 -1.87 26.27
N THR A 79 -4.85 -2.87 27.14
CA THR A 79 -5.82 -3.97 27.00
C THR A 79 -7.15 -3.70 27.71
N GLY A 80 -8.33 -3.63 27.09
CA GLY A 80 -8.79 -2.77 25.97
C GLY A 80 -8.23 -2.91 24.53
N CYS A 81 -7.34 -3.85 24.26
CA CYS A 81 -6.24 -3.75 23.28
C CYS A 81 -6.72 -4.27 21.94
N ARG A 82 -7.59 -3.53 21.27
CA ARG A 82 -7.58 -3.46 19.82
C ARG A 82 -7.37 -1.99 19.48
N CYS A 83 -6.17 -1.63 19.06
CA CYS A 83 -5.92 -0.40 18.29
C CYS A 83 -6.39 0.93 18.95
N GLY A 84 -5.76 1.43 20.03
CA GLY A 84 -6.28 2.68 20.64
C GLY A 84 -5.42 3.36 21.70
N GLY A 85 -4.23 3.85 21.34
CA GLY A 85 -3.51 4.83 22.16
C GLY A 85 -2.99 5.98 21.29
N THR A 86 -3.06 7.21 21.76
CA THR A 86 -2.46 8.38 21.08
C THR A 86 -1.01 8.56 21.52
N GLY A 87 -0.08 8.64 20.56
CA GLY A 87 1.31 9.03 20.82
C GLY A 87 2.18 7.97 21.49
N CYS A 88 1.93 6.68 21.24
CA CYS A 88 2.73 5.58 21.79
C CYS A 88 4.13 5.50 21.14
N ARG A 89 5.17 5.22 21.94
CA ARG A 89 6.54 4.97 21.43
C ARG A 89 7.13 3.68 21.98
N GLY A 90 7.40 2.71 21.10
CA GLY A 90 8.02 1.44 21.47
C GLY A 90 8.50 0.60 20.30
N THR A 91 9.08 -0.57 20.54
CA THR A 91 9.50 -1.47 19.45
C THR A 91 8.30 -1.96 18.66
N VAL A 92 7.22 -2.31 19.36
CA VAL A 92 5.90 -2.64 18.80
C VAL A 92 4.86 -1.70 19.42
N CYS A 93 4.08 -1.01 18.60
CA CYS A 93 3.07 -0.06 19.09
C CYS A 93 1.80 0.02 18.23
N GLY A 94 0.65 0.29 18.86
CA GLY A 94 -0.64 0.41 18.16
C GLY A 94 -1.46 1.62 18.58
N GLY A 95 -2.21 2.21 17.64
CA GLY A 95 -3.06 3.38 17.84
C GLY A 95 -2.73 4.57 16.92
N SER A 96 -3.12 5.77 17.35
CA SER A 96 -2.93 7.01 16.58
C SER A 96 -1.59 7.67 16.88
N GLY A 97 -0.83 8.04 15.86
CA GLY A 97 0.44 8.76 16.00
C GLY A 97 1.58 7.94 16.63
N CYS A 98 1.54 6.62 16.48
CA CYS A 98 2.54 5.72 17.06
C CYS A 98 3.90 5.79 16.36
N ARG A 99 4.99 5.56 17.12
CA ARG A 99 6.36 5.45 16.57
C ARG A 99 7.07 4.20 17.07
N GLY A 100 7.54 3.35 16.17
CA GLY A 100 8.22 2.10 16.53
C GLY A 100 8.87 1.35 15.38
N THR A 101 9.43 0.17 15.63
CA THR A 101 9.93 -0.69 14.56
C THR A 101 8.77 -1.33 13.81
N GLY A 102 7.78 -1.86 14.55
CA GLY A 102 6.49 -2.30 14.04
C GLY A 102 5.37 -1.43 14.62
N CYS A 103 4.50 -0.89 13.77
CA CYS A 103 3.38 -0.06 14.26
C CYS A 103 2.08 -0.21 13.47
N GLY A 104 0.93 -0.05 14.15
CA GLY A 104 -0.40 -0.20 13.55
C GLY A 104 -1.37 0.89 13.96
N GLY A 105 -2.19 1.41 13.03
CA GLY A 105 -3.20 2.44 13.27
C GLY A 105 -3.05 3.67 12.38
N SER A 106 -3.52 4.83 12.85
CA SER A 106 -3.55 6.08 12.08
C SER A 106 -2.29 6.91 12.32
N GLY A 107 -1.62 7.36 11.26
CA GLY A 107 -0.46 8.27 11.34
C GLY A 107 0.80 7.64 11.94
N CYS A 108 0.96 6.32 11.81
CA CYS A 108 2.09 5.60 12.39
C CYS A 108 3.41 5.84 11.64
N ARG A 109 4.54 5.78 12.35
CA ARG A 109 5.88 5.85 11.77
C ARG A 109 6.80 4.72 12.25
N GLY A 110 7.40 3.98 11.34
CA GLY A 110 8.25 2.84 11.69
C GLY A 110 8.87 2.10 10.53
N THR A 111 9.65 1.05 10.80
CA THR A 111 10.23 0.22 9.72
C THR A 111 9.12 -0.55 8.99
N GLY A 112 8.21 -1.16 9.75
CA GLY A 112 6.99 -1.81 9.29
C GLY A 112 5.75 -1.14 9.87
N CYS A 113 4.81 -0.72 9.02
CA CYS A 113 3.59 -0.05 9.50
C CYS A 113 2.30 -0.57 8.83
N GLY A 114 1.18 -0.55 9.55
CA GLY A 114 -0.15 -0.85 9.01
C GLY A 114 -1.20 0.19 9.39
N GLY A 115 -2.10 0.57 8.47
CA GLY A 115 -3.23 1.46 8.74
C GLY A 115 -3.26 2.69 7.84
N SER A 116 -3.83 3.79 8.35
CA SER A 116 -4.07 5.01 7.57
C SER A 116 -2.94 6.02 7.75
N GLY A 117 -2.35 6.52 6.68
CA GLY A 117 -1.34 7.58 6.70
C GLY A 117 0.02 7.16 7.29
N CYS A 118 0.40 5.89 7.09
CA CYS A 118 1.67 5.35 7.60
C CYS A 118 2.91 5.85 6.84
N ARG A 119 4.07 5.87 7.52
CA ARG A 119 5.39 6.19 6.95
C ARG A 119 6.53 5.33 7.52
N GLY A 120 7.51 4.96 6.69
CA GLY A 120 8.38 3.84 6.96
C GLY A 120 9.09 3.24 5.74
N THR A 121 9.59 2.02 5.93
CA THR A 121 10.26 1.25 4.87
C THR A 121 9.26 0.36 4.13
N VAL A 122 8.41 -0.33 4.88
CA VAL A 122 7.35 -1.21 4.36
C VAL A 122 6.04 -0.90 5.06
N CYS A 123 4.99 -0.51 4.32
CA CYS A 123 3.70 -0.21 4.92
C CYS A 123 2.49 -0.78 4.17
N GLY A 124 1.41 -1.04 4.89
CA GLY A 124 0.11 -1.44 4.34
C GLY A 124 -1.03 -0.54 4.80
N GLY A 125 -2.02 -0.28 3.93
CA GLY A 125 -3.26 0.43 4.27
C GLY A 125 -3.55 1.62 3.37
N THR A 126 -4.19 2.66 3.92
CA THR A 126 -4.64 3.83 3.13
C THR A 126 -3.63 4.96 3.24
N GLY A 127 -3.18 5.51 2.12
CA GLY A 127 -2.33 6.71 2.09
C GLY A 127 -0.89 6.52 2.59
N CYS A 128 -0.34 5.31 2.43
CA CYS A 128 1.04 4.98 2.81
C CYS A 128 2.09 5.69 1.92
N ARG A 129 3.27 6.02 2.45
CA ARG A 129 4.35 6.73 1.73
C ARG A 129 5.74 6.16 2.08
N ASP A 130 6.20 5.15 1.35
CA ASP A 130 7.26 4.23 1.79
C ASP A 130 8.03 3.58 0.64
N THR A 131 9.19 2.97 0.87
CA THR A 131 9.92 2.25 -0.19
C THR A 131 9.09 1.11 -0.79
N GLY A 132 8.46 0.30 0.06
CA GLY A 132 7.47 -0.72 -0.31
C GLY A 132 6.11 -0.40 0.33
N CYS A 133 5.03 -0.34 -0.44
CA CYS A 133 3.71 -0.10 0.14
C CYS A 133 2.54 -0.80 -0.57
N GLY A 134 1.52 -1.17 0.20
CA GLY A 134 0.31 -1.85 -0.30
C GLY A 134 -0.99 -1.23 0.21
N GLY A 135 -2.03 -1.16 -0.63
CA GLY A 135 -3.36 -0.68 -0.27
C GLY A 135 -3.89 0.44 -1.17
N THR A 136 -4.59 1.41 -0.59
CA THR A 136 -5.28 2.50 -1.31
C THR A 136 -4.48 3.80 -1.25
N GLY A 137 -4.18 4.41 -2.39
CA GLY A 137 -3.50 5.71 -2.46
C GLY A 137 -2.04 5.69 -1.99
N CYS A 138 -1.35 4.57 -2.19
CA CYS A 138 0.02 4.37 -1.73
C CYS A 138 1.05 5.08 -2.66
N ARG A 139 2.15 5.57 -2.07
CA ARG A 139 3.27 6.15 -2.83
C ARG A 139 4.61 5.53 -2.42
N GLY A 140 5.35 4.94 -3.36
CA GLY A 140 6.60 4.26 -3.03
C GLY A 140 7.44 3.83 -4.22
N THR A 141 8.59 3.20 -4.01
CA THR A 141 9.39 2.64 -5.12
C THR A 141 8.69 1.43 -5.71
N VAL A 142 8.23 0.53 -4.84
CA VAL A 142 7.43 -0.65 -5.18
C VAL A 142 6.08 -0.52 -4.51
N CYS A 143 4.98 -0.52 -5.28
CA CYS A 143 3.66 -0.31 -4.71
C CYS A 143 2.54 -1.22 -5.25
N GLY A 144 1.56 -1.56 -4.41
CA GLY A 144 0.47 -2.47 -4.77
C GLY A 144 -0.90 -1.99 -4.30
N GLY A 145 -1.95 -2.24 -5.08
CA GLY A 145 -3.34 -1.93 -4.71
C GLY A 145 -4.00 -0.89 -5.62
N SER A 146 -4.79 0.01 -5.04
CA SER A 146 -5.60 0.97 -5.81
C SER A 146 -5.02 2.38 -5.75
N GLY A 147 -4.82 3.04 -6.88
CA GLY A 147 -4.36 4.43 -6.97
C GLY A 147 -2.90 4.63 -6.55
N CYS A 148 -2.04 3.64 -6.83
CA CYS A 148 -0.64 3.64 -6.40
C CYS A 148 0.26 4.51 -7.31
N ARG A 149 1.36 5.05 -6.77
CA ARG A 149 2.37 5.86 -7.49
C ARG A 149 3.81 5.58 -7.05
N GLY A 150 4.76 5.59 -7.98
CA GLY A 150 6.04 4.94 -7.79
C GLY A 150 6.83 4.60 -9.07
N THR A 151 7.79 3.68 -8.90
CA THR A 151 8.62 3.18 -10.01
C THR A 151 8.04 1.91 -10.61
N VAL A 152 7.64 0.96 -9.75
CA VAL A 152 7.04 -0.33 -10.13
C VAL A 152 5.78 -0.54 -9.31
N CYS A 153 4.60 -0.55 -9.92
CA CYS A 153 3.37 -0.80 -9.17
C CYS A 153 2.34 -1.72 -9.82
N GLY A 154 1.53 -2.39 -8.99
CA GLY A 154 0.52 -3.35 -9.41
C GLY A 154 -0.87 -3.05 -8.84
N GLY A 155 -1.92 -3.25 -9.63
CA GLY A 155 -3.31 -3.13 -9.20
C GLY A 155 -4.13 -2.17 -10.05
N THR A 156 -5.03 -1.41 -9.44
CA THR A 156 -6.01 -0.59 -10.17
C THR A 156 -5.59 0.87 -10.17
N GLY A 157 -5.50 1.51 -11.34
CA GLY A 157 -5.23 2.94 -11.46
C GLY A 157 -3.79 3.38 -11.09
N CYS A 158 -2.81 2.50 -11.30
CA CYS A 158 -1.39 2.77 -11.05
C CYS A 158 -0.80 3.78 -12.07
N ARG A 159 0.20 4.58 -11.66
CA ARG A 159 0.83 5.61 -12.50
C ARG A 159 2.35 5.68 -12.31
N ASP A 160 3.11 4.89 -13.08
CA ASP A 160 4.50 4.52 -12.73
C ASP A 160 5.35 4.20 -13.98
N THR A 161 6.67 4.08 -13.84
CA THR A 161 7.54 3.66 -14.96
C THR A 161 7.18 2.25 -15.45
N GLY A 162 7.00 1.31 -14.53
CA GLY A 162 6.51 -0.04 -14.77
C GLY A 162 5.20 -0.27 -14.02
N CYS A 163 4.12 -0.67 -14.68
CA CYS A 163 2.85 -0.93 -13.98
C CYS A 163 2.02 -2.08 -14.54
N GLY A 164 1.32 -2.79 -13.66
CA GLY A 164 0.48 -3.95 -14.01
C GLY A 164 -0.93 -3.88 -13.41
N GLY A 165 -1.95 -4.29 -14.15
CA GLY A 165 -3.34 -4.39 -13.67
C GLY A 165 -4.34 -3.57 -14.50
N THR A 166 -5.33 -2.98 -13.84
CA THR A 166 -6.45 -2.31 -14.53
C THR A 166 -6.27 -0.79 -14.55
N GLY A 167 -6.33 -0.17 -15.72
CA GLY A 167 -6.27 1.28 -15.87
C GLY A 167 -4.91 1.90 -15.53
N CYS A 168 -3.82 1.15 -15.76
CA CYS A 168 -2.47 1.59 -15.43
C CYS A 168 -1.90 2.56 -16.47
N ARG A 169 -1.06 3.50 -16.05
CA ARG A 169 -0.35 4.42 -16.94
C ARG A 169 1.16 4.40 -16.66
N GLY A 170 1.96 4.09 -17.66
CA GLY A 170 3.41 4.02 -17.48
C GLY A 170 4.22 3.92 -18.75
N THR A 171 5.53 3.81 -18.63
CA THR A 171 6.40 3.55 -19.80
C THR A 171 6.19 2.12 -20.26
N VAL A 172 6.34 1.17 -19.34
CA VAL A 172 6.05 -0.25 -19.54
C VAL A 172 4.81 -0.60 -18.73
N CYS A 173 3.76 -1.09 -19.39
CA CYS A 173 2.51 -1.41 -18.71
C CYS A 173 1.83 -2.69 -19.20
N GLY A 174 1.15 -3.41 -18.30
CA GLY A 174 0.49 -4.68 -18.59
C GLY A 174 -0.89 -4.81 -17.94
N GLY A 175 -1.86 -5.41 -18.63
CA GLY A 175 -3.20 -5.66 -18.12
C GLY A 175 -4.31 -5.00 -18.93
N SER A 176 -5.38 -4.59 -18.26
CA SER A 176 -6.60 -4.08 -18.91
C SER A 176 -6.64 -2.56 -18.91
N GLY A 177 -6.79 -1.93 -20.08
CA GLY A 177 -6.92 -0.47 -20.21
C GLY A 177 -5.64 0.30 -19.92
N CYS A 178 -4.48 -0.30 -20.21
CA CYS A 178 -3.18 0.32 -19.93
C CYS A 178 -2.82 1.41 -20.94
N ARG A 179 -2.06 2.43 -20.50
CA ARG A 179 -1.55 3.49 -21.38
C ARG A 179 -0.03 3.66 -21.22
N GLY A 180 0.74 3.45 -22.29
CA GLY A 180 2.20 3.55 -22.23
C GLY A 180 2.94 3.59 -23.56
N THR A 181 4.26 3.40 -23.52
CA THR A 181 5.10 3.26 -24.73
C THR A 181 5.19 1.78 -25.12
N VAL A 182 5.38 0.90 -24.13
CA VAL A 182 5.32 -0.55 -24.26
C VAL A 182 4.12 -1.05 -23.46
N CYS A 183 3.16 -1.71 -24.12
CA CYS A 183 1.88 -2.03 -23.49
C CYS A 183 1.34 -3.43 -23.82
N GLY A 184 1.05 -4.26 -22.81
CA GLY A 184 0.54 -5.62 -23.01
C GLY A 184 -0.84 -5.84 -22.40
N GLY A 185 -1.72 -6.59 -23.06
CA GLY A 185 -3.03 -7.00 -22.52
C GLY A 185 -4.23 -6.48 -23.32
N SER A 186 -5.34 -6.20 -22.64
CA SER A 186 -6.62 -5.85 -23.27
C SER A 186 -6.84 -4.35 -23.27
N GLY A 187 -7.18 -3.75 -24.41
CA GLY A 187 -7.59 -2.35 -24.51
C GLY A 187 -6.45 -1.34 -24.28
N CYS A 188 -5.21 -1.71 -24.59
CA CYS A 188 -4.06 -0.86 -24.32
C CYS A 188 -3.91 0.30 -25.33
N ARG A 189 -3.34 1.43 -24.92
CA ARG A 189 -3.14 2.63 -25.77
C ARG A 189 -1.70 3.16 -25.73
N GLY A 190 -1.09 3.32 -26.91
CA GLY A 190 0.23 3.94 -27.10
C GLY A 190 0.25 5.48 -26.93
N THR A 191 1.38 6.04 -26.48
CA THR A 191 1.71 7.49 -26.40
C THR A 191 2.90 8.18 -27.17
N GLY A 192 4.03 7.57 -27.64
CA GLY A 192 4.99 8.10 -28.66
C GLY A 192 5.40 7.18 -29.86
N GLY A 193 5.94 7.73 -30.96
CA GLY A 193 5.99 7.13 -32.33
C GLY A 193 6.54 5.70 -32.58
N GLU A 194 7.29 5.10 -31.64
CA GLU A 194 7.84 3.73 -31.73
C GLU A 194 7.17 2.84 -30.67
N PHE A 195 6.02 2.28 -31.02
CA PHE A 195 5.15 1.57 -30.10
C PHE A 195 5.25 0.07 -30.26
N LEU A 196 5.27 -0.66 -29.15
CA LEU A 196 5.07 -2.11 -29.13
C LEU A 196 3.92 -2.40 -28.18
N CYS A 197 2.74 -2.69 -28.74
CA CYS A 197 1.58 -3.07 -27.94
C CYS A 197 1.05 -4.44 -28.33
N GLY A 198 0.87 -5.34 -27.36
CA GLY A 198 0.52 -6.73 -27.60
C GLY A 198 -0.76 -7.16 -26.88
N GLY A 199 -1.73 -7.74 -27.58
CA GLY A 199 -2.95 -8.30 -26.99
C GLY A 199 -4.23 -7.96 -27.77
N SER A 200 -5.35 -7.80 -27.07
CA SER A 200 -6.66 -7.59 -27.68
C SER A 200 -7.08 -6.11 -27.62
N GLY A 201 -7.58 -5.55 -28.72
CA GLY A 201 -8.15 -4.20 -28.74
C GLY A 201 -7.14 -3.06 -28.54
N CYS A 202 -5.85 -3.28 -28.85
CA CYS A 202 -4.80 -2.27 -28.71
C CYS A 202 -4.95 -1.11 -29.70
N ARG A 203 -4.54 0.11 -29.30
CA ARG A 203 -4.51 1.29 -30.17
C ARG A 203 -3.13 1.97 -30.16
N GLY A 204 -2.49 2.14 -31.32
CA GLY A 204 -1.16 2.76 -31.45
C GLY A 204 -0.46 2.39 -32.76
N THR A 205 0.81 2.79 -32.92
CA THR A 205 1.67 2.17 -33.95
C THR A 205 2.14 0.78 -33.45
N GLY A 206 2.62 -0.12 -34.30
CA GLY A 206 3.27 -1.38 -33.88
C GLY A 206 2.46 -2.26 -32.92
N CYS A 207 1.16 -2.46 -33.20
CA CYS A 207 0.28 -3.26 -32.35
C CYS A 207 0.16 -4.73 -32.84
N GLY A 208 0.45 -5.71 -32.00
CA GLY A 208 0.27 -7.13 -32.26
C GLY A 208 -0.94 -7.73 -31.53
N GLY A 209 -1.73 -8.57 -32.18
CA GLY A 209 -2.80 -9.37 -31.56
C GLY A 209 -4.16 -9.24 -32.25
N SER A 210 -5.25 -9.27 -31.49
CA SER A 210 -6.61 -9.30 -32.04
C SER A 210 -7.33 -7.96 -31.90
N GLY A 211 -7.94 -7.46 -32.98
CA GLY A 211 -8.74 -6.24 -32.95
C GLY A 211 -7.94 -4.94 -32.75
N CYS A 212 -6.67 -4.92 -33.15
CA CYS A 212 -5.79 -3.75 -33.01
C CYS A 212 -6.17 -2.60 -33.96
N ARG A 213 -5.89 -1.35 -33.58
CA ARG A 213 -6.14 -0.16 -34.41
C ARG A 213 -4.93 0.79 -34.45
N GLY A 214 -4.44 1.08 -35.65
CA GLY A 214 -3.35 2.04 -35.90
C GLY A 214 -2.31 1.51 -36.90
N THR A 215 -1.16 2.18 -37.00
CA THR A 215 -0.19 1.95 -38.08
C THR A 215 0.78 0.81 -37.75
N GLY A 216 1.04 -0.11 -38.69
CA GLY A 216 1.91 -1.27 -38.40
C GLY A 216 1.29 -2.27 -37.40
N CYS A 217 -0.02 -2.54 -37.53
CA CYS A 217 -0.67 -3.59 -36.75
C CYS A 217 -0.46 -4.98 -37.38
N GLY A 218 -0.25 -6.01 -36.56
CA GLY A 218 -0.18 -7.42 -36.97
C GLY A 218 -1.11 -8.30 -36.14
N GLY A 219 -1.69 -9.34 -36.75
CA GLY A 219 -2.64 -10.26 -36.09
C GLY A 219 -4.06 -10.15 -36.65
N SER A 220 -5.06 -10.67 -35.93
CA SER A 220 -6.42 -10.87 -36.47
C SER A 220 -7.35 -9.68 -36.26
N GLY A 221 -8.04 -9.22 -37.32
CA GLY A 221 -9.05 -8.16 -37.22
C GLY A 221 -8.49 -6.74 -36.98
N CYS A 222 -7.29 -6.45 -37.47
CA CYS A 222 -6.64 -5.14 -37.36
C CYS A 222 -7.26 -4.08 -38.30
N ARG A 223 -7.18 -2.79 -37.91
CA ARG A 223 -7.60 -1.63 -38.73
C ARG A 223 -6.55 -0.51 -38.73
N GLY A 224 -6.12 -0.05 -39.90
CA GLY A 224 -5.23 1.12 -40.07
C GLY A 224 -3.77 0.80 -40.41
N CYS A 225 -3.48 -0.34 -41.04
CA CYS A 225 -2.13 -0.77 -41.39
C CYS A 225 -1.44 0.17 -42.41
N GLY A 226 -0.76 1.22 -41.94
CA GLY A 226 0.05 2.08 -42.81
C GLY A 226 1.12 2.86 -42.04
N GLY A 227 2.38 2.43 -42.12
CA GLY A 227 3.50 3.17 -41.53
C GLY A 227 4.81 2.88 -42.26
N SER A 228 5.60 3.94 -42.49
CA SER A 228 6.91 3.92 -43.15
C SER A 228 7.96 3.18 -42.32
N GLY A 229 8.60 2.19 -42.92
CA GLY A 229 9.43 1.17 -42.27
C GLY A 229 9.09 -0.25 -42.74
N CYS A 230 7.92 -0.43 -43.36
CA CYS A 230 7.60 -1.59 -44.18
C CYS A 230 8.10 -1.32 -45.61
N ARG A 231 8.98 -2.17 -46.17
CA ARG A 231 9.07 -2.27 -47.64
C ARG A 231 7.83 -3.03 -48.12
N GLY A 232 6.84 -2.30 -48.66
CA GLY A 232 5.83 -2.87 -49.55
C GLY A 232 4.35 -2.74 -49.13
N THR A 233 3.50 -2.69 -50.15
CA THR A 233 2.02 -2.69 -50.23
C THR A 233 1.40 -4.05 -49.88
N VAL A 234 1.81 -4.66 -48.77
CA VAL A 234 1.36 -6.02 -48.42
C VAL A 234 1.12 -6.09 -46.91
N CYS A 235 -0.15 -6.12 -46.50
CA CYS A 235 -0.49 -6.53 -45.12
C CYS A 235 -0.08 -7.99 -44.88
N GLY A 236 -0.01 -8.43 -43.63
CA GLY A 236 0.13 -9.84 -43.28
C GLY A 236 -0.67 -10.14 -42.02
N GLY A 237 -1.77 -10.87 -42.17
CA GLY A 237 -2.62 -11.32 -41.05
C GLY A 237 -3.99 -11.82 -41.51
N THR A 238 -4.64 -12.67 -40.69
CA THR A 238 -5.98 -13.18 -40.98
C THR A 238 -7.07 -12.16 -40.66
N GLY A 239 -7.97 -11.87 -41.60
CA GLY A 239 -9.18 -11.06 -41.34
C GLY A 239 -9.00 -9.52 -41.29
N CYS A 240 -7.96 -8.97 -41.91
CA CYS A 240 -7.79 -7.52 -42.08
C CYS A 240 -8.87 -6.92 -43.01
N ARG A 241 -9.38 -5.72 -42.68
CA ARG A 241 -10.30 -4.92 -43.51
C ARG A 241 -9.72 -3.53 -43.76
N ASP A 242 -8.93 -3.36 -44.81
CA ASP A 242 -8.37 -2.07 -45.24
C ASP A 242 -8.12 -2.05 -46.77
N THR A 243 -7.85 -0.86 -47.32
CA THR A 243 -7.46 -0.58 -48.71
C THR A 243 -6.02 -1.08 -48.97
N GLY A 244 -5.85 -2.38 -49.25
CA GLY A 244 -4.53 -2.98 -49.58
C GLY A 244 -4.03 -4.00 -48.57
N CYS A 245 -4.65 -5.19 -48.51
CA CYS A 245 -4.30 -6.24 -47.55
C CYS A 245 -3.61 -7.45 -48.19
N GLY A 246 -2.42 -7.83 -47.73
CA GLY A 246 -1.85 -9.15 -47.98
C GLY A 246 -2.15 -10.15 -46.85
N GLY A 247 -2.27 -11.43 -47.15
CA GLY A 247 -2.51 -12.51 -46.18
C GLY A 247 -3.75 -13.36 -46.44
N THR A 248 -3.96 -14.40 -45.63
CA THR A 248 -5.09 -15.32 -45.78
C THR A 248 -6.39 -14.70 -45.23
N GLY A 249 -7.46 -14.68 -46.02
CA GLY A 249 -8.78 -14.22 -45.57
C GLY A 249 -8.96 -12.71 -45.40
N CYS A 250 -8.21 -11.89 -46.14
CA CYS A 250 -8.39 -10.43 -46.17
C CYS A 250 -9.63 -10.00 -46.98
N ARG A 251 -10.27 -8.88 -46.57
CA ARG A 251 -11.35 -8.20 -47.35
C ARG A 251 -10.99 -6.73 -47.59
N GLY A 252 -10.71 -6.34 -48.82
CA GLY A 252 -10.30 -4.99 -49.20
C GLY A 252 -10.41 -4.74 -50.71
N THR A 253 -10.15 -3.51 -51.16
CA THR A 253 -10.19 -3.16 -52.60
C THR A 253 -9.01 -3.71 -53.39
N VAL A 254 -7.86 -3.93 -52.74
CA VAL A 254 -6.67 -4.62 -53.27
C VAL A 254 -6.25 -5.67 -52.24
N CYS A 255 -6.09 -6.93 -52.65
CA CYS A 255 -5.70 -8.02 -51.76
C CYS A 255 -4.68 -8.98 -52.40
N GLY A 256 -3.67 -9.44 -51.66
CA GLY A 256 -2.67 -10.41 -52.16
C GLY A 256 -2.48 -11.61 -51.21
N GLY A 257 -2.78 -12.82 -51.68
CA GLY A 257 -2.64 -14.06 -50.89
C GLY A 257 -3.82 -15.05 -51.05
N SER A 258 -3.66 -16.27 -50.54
CA SER A 258 -4.67 -17.34 -50.65
C SER A 258 -5.94 -17.03 -49.84
N GLY A 259 -7.11 -17.06 -50.50
CA GLY A 259 -8.42 -16.86 -49.84
C GLY A 259 -8.87 -15.40 -49.65
N CYS A 260 -8.29 -14.45 -50.37
CA CYS A 260 -8.72 -13.04 -50.38
C CYS A 260 -10.06 -12.84 -51.12
N ARG A 261 -10.90 -11.88 -50.67
CA ARG A 261 -12.09 -11.41 -51.41
C ARG A 261 -12.06 -9.89 -51.57
N GLY A 262 -11.86 -9.40 -52.80
CA GLY A 262 -11.71 -7.98 -53.13
C GLY A 262 -11.74 -7.69 -54.64
N THR A 263 -11.91 -6.43 -55.02
CA THR A 263 -12.00 -5.99 -56.43
C THR A 263 -10.66 -5.97 -57.18
N GLY A 264 -9.55 -6.16 -56.47
CA GLY A 264 -8.18 -6.18 -57.00
C GLY A 264 -7.35 -7.28 -56.33
N CYS A 265 -7.81 -8.53 -56.42
CA CYS A 265 -7.03 -9.69 -55.99
C CYS A 265 -5.96 -10.02 -57.04
N GLY A 266 -4.68 -9.95 -56.66
CA GLY A 266 -3.52 -10.32 -57.47
C GLY A 266 -2.59 -11.24 -56.71
#